data_AF-A0A6L6WTY1-F1
#
_entry.id   AF-A0A6L6WTY1-F1
#
_cell.length_a   1.000
_cell.length_b   1.000
_cell.length_c   1.000
_cell.angle_alpha   90.00
_cell.angle_beta   90.00
_cell.angle_gamma   90.00
#
_symmetry.space_group_name_H-M   'P 1'
#
loop_
_entity.id
_entity.type
_entity.pdbx_description
1 polymer ?
#
loop_
_entity_poly.entity_id
_entity_poly.type
_entity_poly.pdbx_seq_one_letter_code
_entity_poly.pdbx_strand_id
1 'polypeptide(L)'
;MSADFAPLRELIETSPLITTARARGSGKPEAAVEAAEGVVGPLSQSYRWWLTEYGEGAFNGSEIASVAPPTPDTVDVTTELEGERLCFYRESDGCGGSFHFALDQWDGEEHPVVRRDHFTGEEDEEFADSFAGFLTVQVALHSGLGEGPNPTIARLWRSTPGVLLPNGVSVYGPHVIRERNDTYEVREYAPDWVLVGDDSGGRGLFMRHHGRDRTSVYALELGAVEHDVEANGELLTGDLVGWLAAEAYG
;
A
#
# COMPACT_ATOMS: atom_id res chain seq x y z
N MET A 1 -17.12 -6.14 -1.36
CA MET A 1 -17.20 -5.76 0.07
C MET A 1 -17.01 -4.25 0.18
N SER A 2 -17.38 -3.57 1.26
CA SER A 2 -16.73 -2.28 1.52
C SER A 2 -15.29 -2.63 1.86
N ALA A 3 -14.32 -2.26 1.02
CA ALA A 3 -12.92 -2.49 1.34
C ALA A 3 -12.59 -1.84 2.69
N ASP A 4 -11.88 -2.58 3.54
CA ASP A 4 -11.39 -2.02 4.80
C ASP A 4 -10.13 -1.20 4.51
N PHE A 5 -10.31 0.12 4.50
CA PHE A 5 -9.22 1.07 4.31
C PHE A 5 -8.49 1.42 5.62
N ALA A 6 -8.69 0.70 6.72
CA ALA A 6 -7.98 0.95 7.97
C ALA A 6 -6.44 0.91 7.81
N PRO A 7 -5.83 -0.08 7.12
CA PRO A 7 -4.38 -0.07 6.90
C PRO A 7 -3.91 1.11 6.04
N LEU A 8 -4.71 1.52 5.06
CA LEU A 8 -4.40 2.68 4.22
C LEU A 8 -4.51 3.99 4.99
N ARG A 9 -5.53 4.11 5.85
CA ARG A 9 -5.68 5.23 6.77
C ARG A 9 -4.48 5.32 7.71
N GLU A 10 -4.06 4.21 8.31
CA GLU A 10 -2.89 4.18 9.20
C GLU A 10 -1.62 4.63 8.47
N LEU A 11 -1.38 4.14 7.24
CA LEU A 11 -0.26 4.59 6.40
C LEU A 11 -0.29 6.11 6.20
N ILE A 12 -1.45 6.67 5.83
CA ILE A 12 -1.60 8.11 5.55
C ILE A 12 -1.40 8.95 6.81
N GLU A 13 -1.93 8.52 7.95
CA GLU A 13 -1.89 9.28 9.20
C GLU A 13 -0.53 9.22 9.90
N THR A 14 0.28 8.18 9.64
CA THR A 14 1.57 7.98 10.30
C THR A 14 2.78 8.31 9.43
N SER A 15 2.63 8.26 8.09
CA SER A 15 3.74 8.53 7.18
C SER A 15 4.01 10.03 7.05
N PRO A 16 5.24 10.51 7.35
CA PRO A 16 5.59 11.92 7.17
C PRO A 16 5.70 12.32 5.70
N LEU A 17 5.67 11.36 4.77
CA LEU A 17 5.74 11.59 3.33
C LEU A 17 4.38 11.93 2.74
N ILE A 18 3.29 11.64 3.45
CA ILE A 18 1.93 11.90 2.97
C ILE A 18 1.37 13.08 3.75
N THR A 19 0.88 14.09 3.04
CA THR A 19 0.21 15.23 3.64
C THR A 19 -1.18 15.37 3.08
N THR A 20 -2.17 15.64 3.93
CA THR A 20 -3.55 15.91 3.52
C THR A 20 -3.84 17.40 3.67
N ALA A 21 -4.50 17.99 2.67
CA ALA A 21 -4.78 19.43 2.68
C ALA A 21 -5.90 19.81 3.66
N ARG A 22 -6.72 18.83 4.06
CA ARG A 22 -7.88 19.03 4.92
C ARG A 22 -7.98 17.98 6.02
N ALA A 23 -8.73 18.32 7.06
CA ALA A 23 -9.06 17.38 8.13
C ALA A 23 -9.83 16.17 7.57
N ARG A 24 -9.63 15.02 8.19
CA ARG A 24 -10.36 13.79 7.87
C ARG A 24 -11.88 14.03 7.82
N GLY A 25 -12.55 13.44 6.82
CA GLY A 25 -14.00 13.55 6.63
C GLY A 25 -14.45 14.86 5.97
N SER A 26 -13.51 15.64 5.43
CA SER A 26 -13.80 16.87 4.67
C SER A 26 -13.35 16.79 3.21
N GLY A 27 -13.26 15.56 2.69
CA GLY A 27 -12.96 15.28 1.30
C GLY A 27 -14.07 15.74 0.34
N LYS A 28 -13.97 15.27 -0.90
CA LYS A 28 -14.85 15.70 -1.99
C LYS A 28 -16.24 15.07 -1.83
N PRO A 29 -17.31 15.81 -2.17
CA PRO A 29 -18.66 15.24 -2.19
C PRO A 29 -18.75 14.08 -3.18
N GLU A 30 -19.58 13.08 -2.87
CA GLU A 30 -19.79 11.90 -3.73
C GLU A 30 -20.15 12.30 -5.17
N ALA A 31 -21.03 13.29 -5.32
CA ALA A 31 -21.47 13.80 -6.63
C ALA A 31 -20.32 14.37 -7.48
N ALA A 32 -19.25 14.89 -6.84
CA ALA A 32 -18.08 15.36 -7.57
C ALA A 32 -17.25 14.19 -8.09
N VAL A 33 -17.11 13.12 -7.30
CA VAL A 33 -16.40 11.91 -7.71
C VAL A 33 -17.17 11.19 -8.82
N GLU A 34 -18.50 11.06 -8.69
CA GLU A 34 -19.37 10.51 -9.74
C GLU A 34 -19.31 11.33 -11.04
N ALA A 35 -19.23 12.66 -10.94
CA ALA A 35 -19.06 13.52 -12.11
C ALA A 35 -17.72 13.28 -12.80
N ALA A 36 -16.64 13.09 -12.04
CA ALA A 36 -15.33 12.75 -12.59
C ALA A 36 -15.36 11.38 -13.28
N GLU A 37 -15.98 10.36 -12.66
CA GLU A 37 -16.16 9.04 -13.27
C GLU A 37 -16.97 9.07 -14.56
N GLY A 38 -17.95 9.97 -14.66
CA GLY A 38 -18.68 10.23 -15.90
C GLY A 38 -17.81 10.73 -17.05
N VAL A 39 -16.62 11.26 -16.76
CA VAL A 39 -15.65 11.77 -17.75
C VAL A 39 -14.57 10.73 -18.05
N VAL A 40 -13.96 10.14 -17.02
CA VAL A 40 -12.77 9.30 -17.15
C VAL A 40 -13.05 7.79 -17.05
N GLY A 41 -14.29 7.40 -16.78
CA GLY A 41 -14.64 6.03 -16.43
C GLY A 41 -14.52 5.76 -14.93
N PRO A 42 -14.80 4.51 -14.48
CA PRO A 42 -14.72 4.14 -13.07
C PRO A 42 -13.38 4.49 -12.46
N LEU A 43 -13.37 5.03 -11.25
CA LEU A 43 -12.13 5.25 -10.50
C LEU A 43 -11.81 4.04 -9.62
N SER A 44 -10.52 3.78 -9.43
CA SER A 44 -10.02 2.81 -8.46
C SER A 44 -10.63 3.02 -7.07
N GLN A 45 -11.07 1.94 -6.42
CA GLN A 45 -11.82 2.01 -5.16
C GLN A 45 -11.03 2.73 -4.05
N SER A 46 -9.73 2.42 -3.90
CA SER A 46 -8.84 3.10 -2.95
C SER A 46 -8.62 4.58 -3.27
N TYR A 47 -8.63 4.96 -4.54
CA TYR A 47 -8.54 6.37 -4.96
C TYR A 47 -9.86 7.11 -4.70
N ARG A 48 -11.01 6.50 -4.99
CA ARG A 48 -12.33 7.03 -4.62
C ARG A 48 -12.42 7.26 -3.11
N TRP A 49 -11.96 6.31 -2.30
CA TRP A 49 -11.91 6.47 -0.86
C TRP A 49 -11.01 7.64 -0.43
N TRP A 50 -9.82 7.77 -1.00
CA TRP A 50 -8.94 8.91 -0.75
C TRP A 50 -9.61 10.26 -1.07
N LEU A 51 -10.27 10.36 -2.22
CA LEU A 51 -10.97 11.57 -2.64
C LEU A 51 -12.12 11.92 -1.71
N THR A 52 -12.89 10.95 -1.23
CA THR A 52 -14.03 11.21 -0.35
C THR A 52 -13.62 11.45 1.11
N GLU A 53 -12.55 10.80 1.59
CA GLU A 53 -12.08 10.94 2.97
C GLU A 53 -11.22 12.20 3.18
N TYR A 54 -10.29 12.47 2.26
CA TYR A 54 -9.30 13.54 2.37
C TYR A 54 -9.44 14.61 1.27
N GLY A 55 -9.86 14.19 0.07
CA GLY A 55 -10.07 15.05 -1.09
C GLY A 55 -8.79 15.49 -1.77
N GLU A 56 -7.88 16.11 -1.04
CA GLU A 56 -6.66 16.71 -1.57
C GLU A 56 -5.48 16.38 -0.66
N GLY A 57 -4.31 16.20 -1.27
CA GLY A 57 -3.08 15.93 -0.55
C GLY A 57 -1.90 15.76 -1.48
N ALA A 58 -0.76 15.44 -0.90
CA ALA A 58 0.50 15.31 -1.59
C ALA A 58 1.29 14.13 -1.05
N PHE A 59 2.10 13.55 -1.93
CA PHE A 59 3.14 12.61 -1.59
C PHE A 59 4.52 13.22 -1.87
N ASN A 60 5.36 13.24 -0.84
CA ASN A 60 6.70 13.81 -0.85
C ASN A 60 6.73 15.24 -1.43
N GLY A 61 5.76 16.07 -1.01
CA GLY A 61 5.62 17.46 -1.45
C GLY A 61 5.06 17.66 -2.86
N SER A 62 4.83 16.60 -3.64
CA SER A 62 4.19 16.68 -4.95
C SER A 62 2.71 16.31 -4.84
N GLU A 63 1.83 17.08 -5.46
CA GLU A 63 0.40 16.89 -5.31
C GLU A 63 -0.11 15.61 -5.96
N ILE A 64 -1.09 14.98 -5.31
CA ILE A 64 -1.92 13.94 -5.88
C ILE A 64 -3.13 14.63 -6.48
N ALA A 65 -3.39 14.39 -7.77
CA ALA A 65 -4.52 14.98 -8.48
C ALA A 65 -5.84 14.71 -7.74
N SER A 66 -6.77 15.65 -7.82
CA SER A 66 -8.08 15.60 -7.16
C SER A 66 -9.21 15.75 -8.17
N VAL A 67 -10.44 15.88 -7.68
CA VAL A 67 -11.64 16.13 -8.49
C VAL A 67 -12.33 17.44 -8.12
N ALA A 68 -13.21 17.89 -9.03
CA ALA A 68 -13.84 19.19 -8.97
C ALA A 68 -14.67 19.51 -7.69
N PRO A 69 -14.77 20.80 -7.30
CA PRO A 69 -13.89 21.86 -7.75
C PRO A 69 -12.50 21.66 -7.12
N PRO A 70 -11.41 21.60 -7.92
CA PRO A 70 -10.07 21.66 -7.35
C PRO A 70 -9.83 23.05 -6.74
N THR A 71 -8.95 23.17 -5.75
CA THR A 71 -8.41 24.49 -5.41
C THR A 71 -7.52 25.01 -6.55
N PRO A 72 -7.23 26.32 -6.65
CA PRO A 72 -6.45 26.87 -7.77
C PRO A 72 -5.08 26.21 -7.98
N ASP A 73 -4.49 25.67 -6.92
CA ASP A 73 -3.19 25.00 -6.96
C ASP A 73 -3.33 23.49 -7.22
N THR A 74 -4.53 22.92 -7.09
CA THR A 74 -4.80 21.48 -7.25
C THR A 74 -5.03 21.09 -8.71
N VAL A 75 -4.39 20.01 -9.13
CA VAL A 75 -4.62 19.38 -10.44
C VAL A 75 -5.96 18.64 -10.47
N ASP A 76 -6.81 18.93 -11.47
CA ASP A 76 -8.03 18.16 -11.74
C ASP A 76 -7.69 16.91 -12.54
N VAL A 77 -7.87 15.73 -11.96
CA VAL A 77 -7.55 14.46 -12.60
C VAL A 77 -8.32 14.26 -13.92
N THR A 78 -9.50 14.88 -14.09
CA THR A 78 -10.29 14.74 -15.31
C THR A 78 -9.66 15.41 -16.54
N THR A 79 -8.72 16.33 -16.34
CA THR A 79 -7.97 16.96 -17.44
C THR A 79 -6.69 16.20 -17.81
N GLU A 80 -6.40 15.13 -17.08
CA GLU A 80 -5.13 14.37 -17.16
C GLU A 80 -5.29 13.01 -17.86
N LEU A 81 -6.38 12.84 -18.61
CA LEU A 81 -6.66 11.63 -19.39
C LEU A 81 -5.95 11.67 -20.74
N GLU A 82 -5.09 10.69 -20.99
CA GLU A 82 -4.37 10.48 -22.24
C GLU A 82 -4.64 9.07 -22.79
N GLY A 83 -5.65 8.95 -23.66
CA GLY A 83 -6.07 7.64 -24.17
C GLY A 83 -6.65 6.79 -23.04
N GLU A 84 -5.97 5.69 -22.71
CA GLU A 84 -6.35 4.75 -21.63
C GLU A 84 -5.47 4.91 -20.38
N ARG A 85 -4.78 6.06 -20.24
CA ARG A 85 -3.98 6.39 -19.06
C ARG A 85 -4.51 7.65 -18.40
N LEU A 86 -4.77 7.56 -17.10
CA LEU A 86 -5.21 8.69 -16.29
C LEU A 86 -4.09 9.09 -15.34
N CYS A 87 -3.41 10.20 -15.62
CA CYS A 87 -2.31 10.67 -14.77
C CYS A 87 -2.87 11.25 -13.47
N PHE A 88 -2.39 10.75 -12.33
CA PHE A 88 -2.82 11.26 -11.02
C PHE A 88 -1.67 11.77 -10.17
N TYR A 89 -0.41 11.49 -10.54
CA TYR A 89 0.75 11.93 -9.77
C TYR A 89 1.97 12.14 -10.67
N ARG A 90 2.76 13.18 -10.39
CA ARG A 90 4.03 13.48 -11.08
C ARG A 90 5.08 13.86 -10.06
N GLU A 91 6.26 13.26 -10.18
CA GLU A 91 7.41 13.63 -9.36
C GLU A 91 7.92 15.01 -9.76
N SER A 92 8.11 15.90 -8.78
CA SER A 92 8.48 17.31 -9.00
C SER A 92 9.99 17.57 -9.13
N ASP A 93 10.83 16.54 -8.95
CA ASP A 93 12.29 16.65 -9.01
C ASP A 93 12.85 16.82 -10.45
N GLY A 94 11.97 16.79 -11.47
CA GLY A 94 12.32 16.96 -12.88
C GLY A 94 13.12 15.82 -13.49
N CYS A 95 13.39 14.76 -12.72
CA CYS A 95 14.04 13.53 -13.17
C CYS A 95 13.17 12.28 -12.94
N GLY A 96 12.07 12.43 -12.20
CA GLY A 96 11.15 11.39 -11.84
C GLY A 96 10.11 11.08 -12.89
N GLY A 97 9.26 10.09 -12.61
CA GLY A 97 8.21 9.61 -13.52
C GLY A 97 6.86 10.29 -13.30
N SER A 98 5.95 10.05 -14.25
CA SER A 98 4.53 10.29 -14.07
C SER A 98 3.81 8.96 -13.85
N PHE A 99 2.80 8.95 -12.99
CA PHE A 99 2.09 7.75 -12.56
C PHE A 99 0.63 7.84 -12.99
N HIS A 100 0.18 6.76 -13.62
CA HIS A 100 -1.09 6.71 -14.33
C HIS A 100 -1.88 5.48 -13.93
N PHE A 101 -3.19 5.60 -13.79
CA PHE A 101 -4.07 4.44 -13.80
C PHE A 101 -4.16 3.87 -15.21
N ALA A 102 -3.95 2.56 -15.36
CA ALA A 102 -4.17 1.82 -16.61
C ALA A 102 -5.66 1.45 -16.72
N LEU A 103 -6.45 2.33 -17.37
CA LEU A 103 -7.91 2.21 -17.43
C LEU A 103 -8.39 0.99 -18.24
N ASP A 104 -7.54 0.48 -19.12
CA ASP A 104 -7.74 -0.74 -19.91
C ASP A 104 -7.56 -2.04 -19.09
N GLN A 105 -7.03 -1.95 -17.87
CA GLN A 105 -6.67 -3.08 -17.01
C GLN A 105 -7.45 -3.09 -15.70
N TRP A 106 -8.76 -2.83 -15.78
CA TRP A 106 -9.62 -2.83 -14.59
C TRP A 106 -10.01 -4.24 -14.15
N ASP A 107 -9.81 -4.57 -12.87
CA ASP A 107 -10.22 -5.86 -12.29
C ASP A 107 -11.67 -5.87 -11.75
N GLY A 108 -12.35 -4.71 -11.81
CA GLY A 108 -13.67 -4.48 -11.24
C GLY A 108 -13.67 -3.63 -9.96
N GLU A 109 -12.51 -3.45 -9.32
CA GLU A 109 -12.33 -2.66 -8.10
C GLU A 109 -11.16 -1.67 -8.23
N GLU A 110 -10.02 -2.11 -8.76
CA GLU A 110 -8.78 -1.35 -8.86
C GLU A 110 -8.25 -1.33 -10.31
N HIS A 111 -7.56 -0.24 -10.63
CA HIS A 111 -6.72 -0.15 -11.82
C HIS A 111 -5.26 -0.24 -11.39
N PRO A 112 -4.44 -1.05 -12.08
CA PRO A 112 -3.00 -1.00 -11.94
C PRO A 112 -2.47 0.40 -12.20
N VAL A 113 -1.40 0.73 -11.50
CA VAL A 113 -0.65 1.97 -11.68
C VAL A 113 0.60 1.66 -12.49
N VAL A 114 0.77 2.36 -13.60
CA VAL A 114 1.98 2.30 -14.44
C VAL A 114 2.79 3.58 -14.26
N ARG A 115 4.12 3.44 -14.39
CA ARG A 115 5.06 4.57 -14.36
C ARG A 115 5.52 4.87 -15.78
N ARG A 116 5.48 6.14 -16.17
CA ARG A 116 6.06 6.64 -17.42
C ARG A 116 7.27 7.48 -17.11
N ASP A 117 8.40 7.11 -17.69
CA ASP A 117 9.65 7.86 -17.57
C ASP A 117 9.51 9.23 -18.24
N HIS A 118 9.99 10.27 -17.56
CA HIS A 118 9.82 11.65 -18.02
C HIS A 118 10.64 11.99 -19.26
N PHE A 119 11.81 11.36 -19.45
CA PHE A 119 12.72 11.71 -20.55
C PHE A 119 12.43 10.92 -21.82
N THR A 120 12.12 9.64 -21.66
CA THR A 120 11.93 8.71 -22.77
C THR A 120 10.46 8.55 -23.13
N GLY A 121 9.55 8.78 -22.18
CA GLY A 121 8.14 8.45 -22.33
C GLY A 121 7.87 6.93 -22.32
N GLU A 122 8.89 6.11 -22.04
CA GLU A 122 8.72 4.67 -21.91
C GLU A 122 7.85 4.38 -20.68
N GLU A 123 6.90 3.48 -20.87
CA GLU A 123 6.04 2.96 -19.81
C GLU A 123 6.74 1.73 -19.23
N ASP A 124 7.09 1.80 -17.94
CA ASP A 124 7.60 0.67 -17.18
C ASP A 124 6.50 -0.40 -17.04
N GLU A 125 6.87 -1.63 -16.63
CA GLU A 125 5.91 -2.62 -16.15
C GLU A 125 5.08 -2.04 -14.97
N GLU A 126 3.92 -2.64 -14.69
CA GLU A 126 3.04 -2.27 -13.58
C GLU A 126 3.84 -1.93 -12.31
N PHE A 127 3.68 -0.70 -11.82
CA PHE A 127 4.38 -0.20 -10.63
C PHE A 127 3.68 -0.67 -9.35
N ALA A 128 2.35 -0.63 -9.35
CA ALA A 128 1.49 -1.11 -8.28
C ALA A 128 0.17 -1.61 -8.87
N ASP A 129 -0.56 -2.42 -8.12
CA ASP A 129 -1.80 -3.04 -8.56
C ASP A 129 -3.03 -2.16 -8.19
N SER A 130 -2.83 -1.12 -7.38
CA SER A 130 -3.87 -0.20 -6.90
C SER A 130 -3.30 1.17 -6.51
N PHE A 131 -4.17 2.15 -6.23
CA PHE A 131 -3.75 3.44 -5.66
C PHE A 131 -3.18 3.28 -4.24
N ALA A 132 -3.80 2.45 -3.41
CA ALA A 132 -3.28 2.12 -2.08
C ALA A 132 -1.87 1.51 -2.14
N GLY A 133 -1.67 0.61 -3.09
CA GLY A 133 -0.40 -0.02 -3.37
C GLY A 133 0.65 0.97 -3.87
N PHE A 134 0.27 1.90 -4.74
CA PHE A 134 1.17 2.98 -5.17
C PHE A 134 1.73 3.77 -3.99
N LEU A 135 0.87 4.26 -3.08
CA LEU A 135 1.31 4.99 -1.89
C LEU A 135 2.21 4.12 -1.00
N THR A 136 1.88 2.84 -0.88
CA THR A 136 2.62 1.88 -0.07
C THR A 136 4.02 1.63 -0.61
N VAL A 137 4.13 1.29 -1.89
CA VAL A 137 5.42 1.06 -2.59
C VAL A 137 6.27 2.32 -2.51
N GLN A 138 5.67 3.50 -2.72
CA GLN A 138 6.36 4.78 -2.60
C GLN A 138 6.93 5.01 -1.20
N VAL A 139 6.14 4.79 -0.14
CA VAL A 139 6.62 4.87 1.25
C VAL A 139 7.72 3.84 1.53
N ALA A 140 7.58 2.61 1.02
CA ALA A 140 8.57 1.56 1.17
C ALA A 140 9.91 1.95 0.51
N LEU A 141 9.89 2.44 -0.73
CA LEU A 141 11.07 2.92 -1.45
C LEU A 141 11.79 4.03 -0.68
N HIS A 142 11.06 5.06 -0.25
CA HIS A 142 11.63 6.18 0.52
C HIS A 142 12.16 5.77 1.89
N SER A 143 11.62 4.69 2.45
CA SER A 143 12.09 4.12 3.71
C SER A 143 13.28 3.16 3.53
N GLY A 144 13.72 2.87 2.30
CA GLY A 144 14.76 1.87 2.03
C GLY A 144 14.29 0.43 2.19
N LEU A 145 12.99 0.20 2.00
CA LEU A 145 12.30 -1.10 2.07
C LEU A 145 11.75 -1.54 0.69
N GLY A 146 12.31 -1.05 -0.42
CA GLY A 146 11.78 -1.28 -1.78
C GLY A 146 11.59 -2.74 -2.16
N GLU A 147 12.57 -3.59 -1.88
CA GLU A 147 12.50 -5.05 -2.09
C GLU A 147 11.65 -5.78 -1.01
N GLY A 148 11.09 -5.01 -0.07
CA GLY A 148 10.47 -5.50 1.15
C GLY A 148 11.45 -6.20 2.09
N PRO A 149 11.01 -6.55 3.31
CA PRO A 149 11.75 -7.46 4.17
C PRO A 149 11.67 -8.92 3.68
N ASN A 150 10.71 -9.21 2.81
CA ASN A 150 10.48 -10.49 2.17
C ASN A 150 9.75 -10.22 0.83
N PRO A 151 10.06 -10.93 -0.28
CA PRO A 151 9.43 -10.68 -1.58
C PRO A 151 7.91 -10.81 -1.58
N THR A 152 7.36 -11.70 -0.74
CA THR A 152 5.91 -11.87 -0.59
C THR A 152 5.26 -10.63 0.01
N ILE A 153 5.94 -9.99 0.98
CA ILE A 153 5.50 -8.74 1.59
C ILE A 153 5.63 -7.58 0.60
N ALA A 154 6.74 -7.51 -0.15
CA ALA A 154 6.90 -6.51 -1.22
C ALA A 154 5.79 -6.62 -2.27
N ARG A 155 5.42 -7.85 -2.65
CA ARG A 155 4.31 -8.10 -3.56
C ARG A 155 2.96 -7.68 -2.96
N LEU A 156 2.69 -8.00 -1.69
CA LEU A 156 1.47 -7.56 -1.01
C LEU A 156 1.35 -6.03 -0.99
N TRP A 157 2.47 -5.34 -0.75
CA TRP A 157 2.54 -3.88 -0.74
C TRP A 157 2.23 -3.21 -2.08
N ARG A 158 2.30 -3.95 -3.19
CA ARG A 158 1.82 -3.44 -4.48
C ARG A 158 0.31 -3.33 -4.57
N SER A 159 -0.44 -4.01 -3.70
CA SER A 159 -1.91 -3.96 -3.71
C SER A 159 -2.48 -3.26 -2.48
N THR A 160 -1.84 -3.38 -1.30
CA THR A 160 -2.34 -2.77 -0.05
C THR A 160 -1.20 -2.49 0.94
N PRO A 161 -1.29 -1.43 1.77
CA PRO A 161 -0.32 -1.18 2.83
C PRO A 161 -0.24 -2.28 3.87
N GLY A 162 -1.26 -3.09 4.03
CA GLY A 162 -1.30 -4.14 5.03
C GLY A 162 -2.67 -4.80 5.02
N VAL A 163 -2.89 -5.73 5.92
CA VAL A 163 -4.18 -6.42 6.05
C VAL A 163 -4.53 -6.49 7.52
N LEU A 164 -5.76 -6.11 7.87
CA LEU A 164 -6.35 -6.39 9.18
C LEU A 164 -7.52 -7.35 8.95
N LEU A 165 -7.39 -8.57 9.44
CA LEU A 165 -8.43 -9.57 9.36
C LEU A 165 -9.46 -9.38 10.50
N PRO A 166 -10.73 -9.78 10.31
CA PRO A 166 -11.76 -9.67 11.35
C PRO A 166 -11.43 -10.40 12.66
N ASN A 167 -10.57 -11.42 12.59
CA ASN A 167 -10.09 -12.18 13.74
C ASN A 167 -8.96 -11.48 14.53
N GLY A 168 -8.54 -10.28 14.11
CA GLY A 168 -7.52 -9.47 14.77
C GLY A 168 -6.09 -9.68 14.26
N VAL A 169 -5.89 -10.58 13.30
CA VAL A 169 -4.58 -10.76 12.66
C VAL A 169 -4.27 -9.57 11.77
N SER A 170 -3.10 -8.96 11.98
CA SER A 170 -2.57 -7.85 11.22
C SER A 170 -1.30 -8.26 10.45
N VAL A 171 -1.21 -7.86 9.19
CA VAL A 171 0.03 -7.87 8.40
C VAL A 171 0.47 -6.43 8.19
N TYR A 172 1.71 -6.15 8.56
CA TYR A 172 2.23 -4.79 8.68
C TYR A 172 2.52 -4.12 7.34
N GLY A 173 2.31 -2.80 7.34
CA GLY A 173 2.82 -1.92 6.31
C GLY A 173 4.23 -1.41 6.52
N PRO A 174 4.78 -0.73 5.49
CA PRO A 174 6.14 -0.22 5.53
C PRO A 174 6.35 0.81 6.64
N HIS A 175 5.28 1.49 7.06
CA HIS A 175 5.28 2.50 8.13
C HIS A 175 5.38 1.90 9.54
N VAL A 176 5.00 0.63 9.74
CA VAL A 176 4.99 -0.05 11.06
C VAL A 176 6.09 -1.09 11.19
N ILE A 177 6.42 -1.79 10.10
CA ILE A 177 7.20 -3.02 10.16
C ILE A 177 8.58 -2.83 10.80
N ARG A 178 9.25 -1.70 10.57
CA ARG A 178 10.55 -1.40 11.17
C ARG A 178 10.45 -1.25 12.67
N GLU A 179 9.55 -0.39 13.13
CA GLU A 179 9.34 -0.11 14.56
C GLU A 179 9.02 -1.40 15.32
N ARG A 180 8.15 -2.25 14.77
CA ARG A 180 7.80 -3.53 15.39
C ARG A 180 8.97 -4.50 15.47
N ASN A 181 9.76 -4.64 14.40
CA ASN A 181 10.95 -5.50 14.44
C ASN A 181 11.99 -4.99 15.44
N ASP A 182 12.15 -3.68 15.57
CA ASP A 182 13.08 -3.07 16.53
C ASP A 182 12.56 -3.23 17.97
N THR A 183 11.24 -3.08 18.21
CA THR A 183 10.61 -3.24 19.53
C THR A 183 10.79 -4.64 20.11
N TYR A 184 10.74 -5.67 19.26
CA TYR A 184 10.95 -7.06 19.67
C TYR A 184 12.38 -7.55 19.41
N GLU A 185 13.30 -6.63 19.11
CA GLU A 185 14.74 -6.92 18.89
C GLU A 185 14.95 -8.13 17.95
N VAL A 186 14.10 -8.26 16.92
CA VAL A 186 14.05 -9.47 16.07
C VAL A 186 15.39 -9.74 15.41
N ARG A 187 16.12 -8.69 15.03
CA ARG A 187 17.46 -8.83 14.44
C ARG A 187 18.50 -9.41 15.42
N GLU A 188 18.33 -9.19 16.72
CA GLU A 188 19.23 -9.72 17.75
C GLU A 188 18.88 -11.16 18.08
N TYR A 189 17.59 -11.43 18.34
CA TYR A 189 17.16 -12.75 18.78
C TYR A 189 16.99 -13.75 17.63
N ALA A 190 16.53 -13.31 16.46
CA ALA A 190 16.17 -14.14 15.31
C ALA A 190 16.68 -13.52 14.00
N PRO A 191 18.01 -13.43 13.79
CA PRO A 191 18.60 -12.63 12.72
C PRO A 191 18.13 -13.02 11.31
N ASP A 192 17.82 -14.31 11.08
CA ASP A 192 17.37 -14.82 9.77
C ASP A 192 15.88 -14.56 9.48
N TRP A 193 15.16 -13.99 10.44
CA TRP A 193 13.71 -13.81 10.43
C TRP A 193 13.32 -12.33 10.41
N VAL A 194 12.09 -12.09 9.99
CA VAL A 194 11.44 -10.80 10.09
C VAL A 194 10.03 -11.01 10.64
N LEU A 195 9.65 -10.16 11.60
CA LEU A 195 8.29 -10.05 12.07
C LEU A 195 7.47 -9.24 11.04
N VAL A 196 6.49 -9.88 10.41
CA VAL A 196 5.69 -9.29 9.33
C VAL A 196 4.26 -8.94 9.75
N GLY A 197 3.85 -9.35 10.95
CA GLY A 197 2.51 -9.16 11.46
C GLY A 197 2.35 -9.73 12.87
N ASP A 198 1.14 -9.68 13.41
CA ASP A 198 0.79 -10.24 14.72
C ASP A 198 -0.71 -10.57 14.82
N ASP A 199 -1.10 -11.34 15.83
CA ASP A 199 -2.50 -11.72 16.06
C ASP A 199 -3.23 -10.86 17.11
N SER A 200 -2.64 -9.75 17.56
CA SER A 200 -3.06 -8.93 18.71
C SER A 200 -3.17 -9.67 20.05
N GLY A 201 -2.98 -11.00 20.05
CA GLY A 201 -3.05 -11.90 21.21
C GLY A 201 -1.68 -12.23 21.79
N GLY A 202 -0.61 -11.63 21.25
CA GLY A 202 0.75 -11.78 21.72
C GLY A 202 1.61 -12.72 20.86
N ARG A 203 1.11 -13.24 19.74
CA ARG A 203 1.92 -13.99 18.77
C ARG A 203 2.24 -13.14 17.56
N GLY A 204 3.50 -13.22 17.13
CA GLY A 204 4.01 -12.60 15.93
C GLY A 204 4.00 -13.57 14.76
N LEU A 205 3.83 -13.01 13.56
CA LEU A 205 3.98 -13.72 12.29
C LEU A 205 5.39 -13.49 11.75
N PHE A 206 6.13 -14.56 11.52
CA PHE A 206 7.53 -14.51 11.11
C PHE A 206 7.72 -15.14 9.74
N MET A 207 8.52 -14.49 8.91
CA MET A 207 8.99 -15.03 7.64
C MET A 207 10.51 -14.92 7.58
N ARG A 208 11.17 -15.79 6.81
CA ARG A 208 12.60 -15.64 6.56
C ARG A 208 12.85 -14.45 5.63
N HIS A 209 13.85 -13.64 5.94
CA HIS A 209 14.23 -12.50 5.09
C HIS A 209 15.22 -12.91 3.97
N HIS A 210 15.90 -14.05 4.12
CA HIS A 210 16.78 -14.64 3.10
C HIS A 210 16.68 -16.18 3.10
N GLY A 211 17.34 -16.83 2.13
CA GLY A 211 17.35 -18.29 2.00
C GLY A 211 16.36 -18.83 0.98
N ARG A 212 16.22 -20.17 0.94
CA ARG A 212 15.40 -20.87 -0.06
C ARG A 212 13.91 -20.79 0.25
N ASP A 213 13.54 -20.96 1.51
CA ASP A 213 12.16 -20.80 1.95
C ASP A 213 11.95 -19.36 2.38
N ARG A 214 11.12 -18.63 1.63
CA ARG A 214 10.68 -17.26 1.91
C ARG A 214 9.17 -17.12 1.78
N THR A 215 8.45 -18.24 1.80
CA THR A 215 7.00 -18.29 1.61
C THR A 215 6.29 -18.79 2.86
N SER A 216 6.97 -19.61 3.67
CA SER A 216 6.44 -20.08 4.95
C SER A 216 6.31 -18.94 5.97
N VAL A 217 5.20 -18.97 6.69
CA VAL A 217 4.87 -18.07 7.80
C VAL A 217 4.76 -18.89 9.07
N TYR A 218 5.49 -18.50 10.09
CA TYR A 218 5.47 -19.12 11.41
C TYR A 218 4.83 -18.18 12.43
N ALA A 219 3.96 -18.71 13.29
CA ALA A 219 3.40 -18.00 14.42
C ALA A 219 4.19 -18.36 15.69
N LEU A 220 4.71 -17.36 16.40
CA LEU A 220 5.48 -17.55 17.64
C LEU A 220 5.09 -16.48 18.66
N GLU A 221 5.07 -16.84 19.95
CA GLU A 221 4.86 -15.85 21.02
C GLU A 221 5.93 -14.77 20.98
N LEU A 222 5.53 -13.49 20.98
CA LEU A 222 6.42 -12.33 20.92
C LEU A 222 7.32 -12.21 22.16
N GLY A 223 6.92 -12.80 23.29
CA GLY A 223 7.76 -12.91 24.48
C GLY A 223 8.78 -14.05 24.43
N ALA A 224 8.73 -14.90 23.41
CA ALA A 224 9.57 -16.09 23.24
C ALA A 224 10.42 -16.00 21.96
N VAL A 225 10.62 -14.79 21.39
CA VAL A 225 11.45 -14.62 20.20
C VAL A 225 12.86 -15.10 20.49
N GLU A 226 13.29 -16.09 19.74
CA GLU A 226 14.62 -16.71 19.83
C GLU A 226 15.11 -17.14 18.45
N HIS A 227 16.36 -17.64 18.39
CA HIS A 227 17.08 -17.85 17.14
C HIS A 227 16.38 -18.82 16.17
N ASP A 228 15.68 -19.83 16.69
CA ASP A 228 15.06 -20.87 15.87
C ASP A 228 13.53 -20.79 15.89
N VAL A 229 12.99 -19.78 15.19
CA VAL A 229 11.53 -19.59 15.03
C VAL A 229 10.87 -20.80 14.36
N GLU A 230 11.57 -21.53 13.48
CA GLU A 230 11.02 -22.71 12.81
C GLU A 230 10.87 -23.89 13.77
N ALA A 231 11.82 -24.10 14.69
CA ALA A 231 11.73 -25.17 15.68
C ALA A 231 10.71 -24.87 16.81
N ASN A 232 10.53 -23.60 17.15
CA ASN A 232 9.74 -23.19 18.32
C ASN A 232 8.38 -22.58 17.96
N GLY A 233 8.19 -22.17 16.71
CA GLY A 233 6.95 -21.61 16.18
C GLY A 233 6.05 -22.66 15.55
N GLU A 234 4.78 -22.28 15.37
CA GLU A 234 3.79 -23.07 14.63
C GLU A 234 3.81 -22.64 13.16
N LEU A 235 3.96 -23.58 12.22
CA LEU A 235 3.80 -23.29 10.80
C LEU A 235 2.33 -22.93 10.53
N LEU A 236 2.08 -21.67 10.17
CA LEU A 236 0.73 -21.17 9.89
C LEU A 236 0.32 -21.43 8.44
N THR A 237 1.19 -21.12 7.49
CA THR A 237 0.94 -21.29 6.05
C THR A 237 2.24 -21.32 5.26
N GLY A 238 2.22 -21.96 4.08
CA GLY A 238 3.28 -21.86 3.06
C GLY A 238 3.01 -20.80 1.99
N ASP A 239 1.86 -20.13 2.05
CA ASP A 239 1.40 -19.11 1.12
C ASP A 239 0.62 -18.04 1.89
N LEU A 240 1.30 -16.95 2.25
CA LEU A 240 0.70 -15.84 3.00
C LEU A 240 -0.48 -15.20 2.23
N VAL A 241 -0.32 -14.95 0.93
CA VAL A 241 -1.32 -14.24 0.14
C VAL A 241 -2.58 -15.11 -0.03
N GLY A 242 -2.40 -16.39 -0.34
CA GLY A 242 -3.50 -17.34 -0.41
C GLY A 242 -4.22 -17.51 0.92
N TRP A 243 -3.48 -17.54 2.04
CA TRP A 243 -4.06 -17.63 3.38
C TRP A 243 -4.88 -16.38 3.74
N LEU A 244 -4.35 -15.17 3.51
CA LEU A 244 -5.07 -13.92 3.77
C LEU A 244 -6.37 -13.84 2.97
N ALA A 245 -6.34 -14.25 1.70
CA ALA A 245 -7.55 -14.31 0.89
C ALA A 245 -8.57 -15.29 1.48
N ALA A 246 -8.15 -16.50 1.86
CA ALA A 246 -9.06 -17.50 2.43
C ALA A 246 -9.73 -17.01 3.73
N GLU A 247 -8.97 -16.38 4.64
CA GLU A 247 -9.50 -15.84 5.90
C GLU A 247 -10.43 -14.64 5.70
N ALA A 248 -10.26 -13.87 4.63
CA ALA A 248 -11.15 -12.75 4.31
C ALA A 248 -12.51 -13.21 3.76
N TYR A 249 -12.61 -14.42 3.21
CA TYR A 249 -13.84 -14.98 2.60
C TYR A 249 -14.46 -16.15 3.37
N GLY A 250 -13.86 -16.60 4.47
CA GLY A 250 -14.32 -17.71 5.32
C GLY A 250 -15.25 -17.25 6.44
#